data_AF-A0A3M0MBG4-F1
#
_entry.id   AF-A0A3M0MBG4-F1
#
_cell.length_a   1.000
_cell.length_b   1.000
_cell.length_c   1.000
_cell.angle_alpha   90.00
_cell.angle_beta   90.00
_cell.angle_gamma   90.00
#
_symmetry.space_group_name_H-M   'P 1'
#
loop_
_entity.id
_entity.type
_entity.pdbx_description
1 polymer ?
#
loop_
_entity_poly.entity_id
_entity_poly.type
_entity_poly.pdbx_seq_one_letter_code
_entity_poly.pdbx_strand_id
1 'polypeptide(L)'
;MTLNLRKPAAALTLCAILFAGWSVSGAGQSEDETAMLDKITEFTEAGPKGAQLRLADITDFEWDTVQGFPASTSLDVYKAMFGESYRLSDETTSQMTDDSVLLVFGYEGEVVEELVISPPVWVHGAKPDFLGPDATLTVISDDPGPYTALELSE
;
A
#
# COMPACT_ATOMS: atom_id res chain seq x y z
N MET A 1 67.58 32.76 20.60
CA MET A 1 68.54 32.46 19.51
C MET A 1 69.04 31.06 19.81
N THR A 2 68.58 29.98 19.18
CA THR A 2 68.60 29.68 17.74
C THR A 2 67.42 28.76 17.39
N LEU A 3 66.71 29.06 16.30
CA LEU A 3 65.71 28.18 15.68
C LEU A 3 66.38 26.95 15.07
N ASN A 4 65.71 25.79 15.13
CA ASN A 4 65.81 24.79 14.08
C ASN A 4 64.42 24.19 13.79
N LEU A 5 64.04 24.33 12.52
CA LEU A 5 62.76 24.01 11.90
C LEU A 5 63.04 22.92 10.85
N ARG A 6 62.15 21.91 10.73
CA ARG A 6 61.83 21.02 9.56
C ARG A 6 61.37 19.65 10.12
N LYS A 7 60.26 19.02 9.72
CA LYS A 7 59.29 19.19 8.61
C LYS A 7 57.98 18.46 9.00
N PRO A 8 56.85 18.76 8.34
CA PRO A 8 55.52 18.27 8.68
C PRO A 8 55.21 16.92 8.02
N ALA A 9 54.60 16.00 8.77
CA ALA A 9 53.95 14.82 8.20
C ALA A 9 52.46 15.13 8.06
N ALA A 10 52.06 15.52 6.84
CA ALA A 10 50.68 15.64 6.43
C ALA A 10 50.06 14.23 6.34
N ALA A 11 49.18 13.90 7.27
CA ALA A 11 48.30 12.74 7.14
C ALA A 11 47.10 13.14 6.25
N LEU A 12 47.28 12.98 4.94
CA LEU A 12 46.21 13.00 3.96
C LEU A 12 45.29 11.80 4.24
N THR A 13 44.21 12.04 4.98
CA THR A 13 43.12 11.07 5.10
C THR A 13 42.26 11.22 3.84
N LEU A 14 42.40 10.23 2.96
CA LEU A 14 41.64 10.10 1.72
C LEU A 14 40.19 9.73 2.09
N CYS A 15 39.31 10.73 2.27
CA CYS A 15 37.87 10.49 2.32
C CYS A 15 37.41 10.13 0.89
N ALA A 16 37.40 8.83 0.59
CA ALA A 16 36.68 8.28 -0.54
C ALA A 16 35.17 8.46 -0.27
N ILE A 17 34.60 9.56 -0.75
CA ILE A 17 33.15 9.69 -0.87
C ILE A 17 32.75 8.84 -2.08
N LEU A 18 32.51 7.56 -1.83
CA LEU A 18 31.68 6.75 -2.70
C LEU A 18 30.25 7.26 -2.51
N PHE A 19 29.79 8.09 -3.45
CA PHE A 19 28.36 8.24 -3.72
C PHE A 19 27.88 6.88 -4.24
N ALA A 20 27.54 6.00 -3.29
CA ALA A 20 26.82 4.78 -3.58
C ALA A 20 25.41 5.17 -3.99
N GLY A 21 25.07 4.79 -5.22
CA GLY A 21 23.71 4.54 -5.70
C GLY A 21 22.65 5.56 -5.31
N TRP A 22 22.33 6.46 -6.23
CA TRP A 22 20.90 6.71 -6.46
C TRP A 22 20.27 5.36 -6.80
N SER A 23 19.66 4.72 -5.82
CA SER A 23 18.61 3.75 -6.08
C SER A 23 17.54 4.54 -6.82
N VAL A 24 17.52 4.39 -8.14
CA VAL A 24 16.27 4.49 -8.89
C VAL A 24 15.40 3.41 -8.26
N SER A 25 14.53 3.80 -7.35
CA SER A 25 13.35 3.00 -7.04
C SER A 25 12.59 2.96 -8.37
N GLY A 26 12.78 1.85 -9.10
CA GLY A 26 11.97 1.56 -10.26
C GLY A 26 10.53 1.51 -9.78
N ALA A 27 9.65 2.21 -10.49
CA ALA A 27 8.21 2.05 -10.37
C ALA A 27 7.90 0.55 -10.52
N GLY A 28 7.56 -0.09 -9.41
CA GLY A 28 7.39 -1.51 -9.30
C GLY A 28 6.63 -1.73 -8.01
N GLN A 29 5.42 -2.28 -8.18
CA GLN A 29 4.51 -2.68 -7.12
C GLN A 29 5.28 -3.33 -5.97
N SER A 30 4.95 -2.99 -4.72
CA SER A 30 5.59 -3.64 -3.59
C SER A 30 5.35 -5.16 -3.69
N GLU A 31 6.32 -5.97 -3.25
CA GLU A 31 6.16 -7.43 -3.26
C GLU A 31 4.93 -7.84 -2.43
N ASP A 32 4.63 -7.08 -1.38
CA ASP A 32 3.52 -7.30 -0.45
C ASP A 32 2.15 -6.98 -1.10
N GLU A 33 2.05 -5.85 -1.83
CA GLU A 33 0.85 -5.46 -2.59
C GLU A 33 0.53 -6.51 -3.67
N THR A 34 1.54 -6.96 -4.41
CA THR A 34 1.39 -7.99 -5.44
C THR A 34 0.89 -9.30 -4.84
N ALA A 35 1.49 -9.75 -3.73
CA ALA A 35 1.10 -10.98 -3.05
C ALA A 35 -0.34 -10.93 -2.50
N MET A 36 -0.80 -9.75 -2.06
CA MET A 36 -2.17 -9.58 -1.58
C MET A 36 -3.18 -9.64 -2.72
N LEU A 37 -2.91 -8.97 -3.85
CA LEU A 37 -3.78 -9.03 -5.03
C LEU A 37 -3.89 -10.44 -5.60
N ASP A 38 -2.79 -11.20 -5.63
CA ASP A 38 -2.79 -12.58 -6.09
C ASP A 38 -3.70 -13.46 -5.22
N LYS A 39 -3.61 -13.32 -3.89
CA LYS A 39 -4.48 -14.06 -2.93
C LYS A 39 -5.95 -13.69 -3.08
N ILE A 40 -6.26 -12.40 -3.28
CA ILE A 40 -7.64 -11.94 -3.53
C ILE A 40 -8.16 -12.54 -4.83
N THR A 41 -7.34 -12.51 -5.89
CA THR A 41 -7.71 -13.05 -7.20
C THR A 41 -7.99 -14.56 -7.10
N GLU A 42 -7.07 -15.34 -6.51
CA GLU A 42 -7.24 -16.79 -6.29
C GLU A 42 -8.50 -17.08 -5.48
N PHE A 43 -8.75 -16.32 -4.41
CA PHE A 43 -9.96 -16.45 -3.61
C PHE A 43 -11.23 -16.22 -4.43
N THR A 44 -11.26 -15.19 -5.27
CA THR A 44 -12.44 -14.87 -6.09
C THR A 44 -12.70 -15.84 -7.24
N GLU A 45 -11.66 -16.49 -7.78
CA GLU A 45 -11.83 -17.49 -8.85
C GLU A 45 -12.52 -18.77 -8.35
N ALA A 46 -12.34 -19.12 -7.08
CA ALA A 46 -12.87 -20.35 -6.48
C ALA A 46 -14.01 -20.14 -5.47
N GLY A 47 -14.16 -18.92 -4.94
CA GLY A 47 -15.07 -18.61 -3.85
C GLY A 47 -16.54 -18.57 -4.27
N PRO A 48 -17.43 -19.39 -3.67
CA PRO A 48 -18.87 -19.24 -3.88
C PRO A 48 -19.38 -17.95 -3.22
N LYS A 49 -20.59 -17.52 -3.59
CA LYS A 49 -21.29 -16.44 -2.89
C LYS A 49 -21.30 -16.65 -1.37
N GLY A 50 -20.95 -15.60 -0.63
CA GLY A 50 -20.86 -15.61 0.83
C GLY A 50 -19.56 -16.18 1.37
N ALA A 51 -18.63 -16.63 0.52
CA ALA A 51 -17.27 -16.92 0.95
C ALA A 51 -16.64 -15.63 1.51
N GLN A 52 -15.85 -15.76 2.57
CA GLN A 52 -15.19 -14.66 3.25
C GLN A 52 -13.68 -14.85 3.24
N LEU A 53 -12.97 -13.76 2.96
CA LEU A 53 -11.52 -13.67 3.07
C LEU A 53 -11.20 -12.60 4.12
N ARG A 54 -10.64 -13.01 5.26
CA ARG A 54 -10.17 -12.04 6.27
C ARG A 54 -8.91 -11.39 5.75
N LEU A 55 -8.85 -10.06 5.81
CA LEU A 55 -7.68 -9.33 5.34
C LEU A 55 -6.43 -9.69 6.15
N ALA A 56 -6.59 -9.95 7.46
CA ALA A 56 -5.51 -10.34 8.35
C ALA A 56 -4.85 -11.69 7.95
N ASP A 57 -5.57 -12.56 7.22
CA ASP A 57 -5.04 -13.85 6.77
C ASP A 57 -4.17 -13.71 5.51
N ILE A 58 -4.26 -12.57 4.80
CA ILE A 58 -3.56 -12.33 3.53
C ILE A 58 -2.47 -11.25 3.63
N THR A 59 -2.48 -10.43 4.68
CA THR A 59 -1.46 -9.43 5.00
C THR A 59 -0.33 -10.01 5.85
N ASP A 60 0.90 -9.53 5.67
CA ASP A 60 2.08 -9.92 6.45
C ASP A 60 2.76 -8.75 7.19
N PHE A 61 2.15 -7.57 7.15
CA PHE A 61 2.53 -6.38 7.93
C PHE A 61 1.57 -6.14 9.11
N GLU A 62 1.99 -5.32 10.08
CA GLU A 62 1.15 -4.91 11.19
C GLU A 62 0.19 -3.79 10.78
N TRP A 63 -1.11 -3.97 11.03
CA TRP A 63 -2.16 -2.98 10.80
C TRP A 63 -3.28 -3.16 11.83
N ASP A 64 -3.98 -2.07 12.15
CA ASP A 64 -5.10 -2.05 13.09
C ASP A 64 -6.42 -1.59 12.46
N THR A 65 -6.33 -0.92 11.31
CA THR A 65 -7.48 -0.37 10.60
C THR A 65 -7.32 -0.51 9.10
N VAL A 66 -8.44 -0.66 8.39
CA VAL A 66 -8.52 -0.59 6.94
C VAL A 66 -9.74 0.23 6.51
N GLN A 67 -9.61 1.00 5.43
CA GLN A 67 -10.72 1.75 4.84
C GLN A 67 -10.76 1.53 3.32
N GLY A 68 -11.97 1.43 2.76
CA GLY A 68 -12.17 1.31 1.32
C GLY A 68 -12.63 2.63 0.71
N PHE A 69 -11.91 3.11 -0.30
CA PHE A 69 -12.24 4.31 -1.04
C PHE A 69 -12.52 4.01 -2.51
N PRO A 70 -13.71 4.35 -3.04
CA PRO A 70 -13.91 4.38 -4.48
C PRO A 70 -12.90 5.33 -5.15
N ALA A 71 -12.45 5.00 -6.35
CA ALA A 71 -11.47 5.84 -7.07
C ALA A 71 -11.95 7.28 -7.34
N SER A 72 -13.28 7.47 -7.39
CA SER A 72 -13.90 8.79 -7.52
C SER A 72 -13.84 9.66 -6.24
N THR A 73 -13.32 9.13 -5.13
CA THR A 73 -13.16 9.88 -3.89
C THR A 73 -12.22 11.06 -4.09
N SER A 74 -12.64 12.26 -3.67
CA SER A 74 -11.79 13.45 -3.79
C SER A 74 -10.62 13.42 -2.81
N LEU A 75 -9.48 13.99 -3.22
CA LEU A 75 -8.28 14.11 -2.37
C LEU A 75 -8.57 14.77 -1.01
N ASP A 76 -9.54 15.68 -0.94
CA ASP A 76 -9.89 16.37 0.30
C ASP A 76 -10.52 15.44 1.35
N VAL A 77 -11.17 14.35 0.94
CA VAL A 77 -11.65 13.31 1.88
C VAL A 77 -10.47 12.60 2.52
N TYR A 78 -9.47 12.18 1.72
CA TYR A 78 -8.27 11.55 2.25
C TYR A 78 -7.52 12.46 3.22
N LYS A 79 -7.35 13.74 2.88
CA LYS A 79 -6.73 14.72 3.78
C LYS A 79 -7.52 14.92 5.07
N ALA A 80 -8.85 14.91 5.01
CA ALA A 80 -9.68 15.03 6.20
C ALA A 80 -9.50 13.83 7.15
N MET A 81 -9.18 12.64 6.62
CA MET A 81 -9.00 11.41 7.38
C MET A 81 -7.55 11.21 7.87
N PHE A 82 -6.58 11.40 6.99
CA PHE A 82 -5.16 11.09 7.24
C PHE A 82 -4.30 12.34 7.47
N GLY A 83 -4.90 13.53 7.43
CA GLY A 83 -4.24 14.82 7.64
C GLY A 83 -3.89 15.57 6.35
N GLU A 84 -3.73 16.89 6.46
CA GLU A 84 -3.51 17.81 5.32
C GLU A 84 -2.26 17.51 4.47
N SER A 85 -1.26 16.86 5.10
CA SER A 85 -0.03 16.42 4.46
C SER A 85 -0.17 15.14 3.66
N TYR A 86 -1.27 14.39 3.82
CA TYR A 86 -1.47 13.13 3.11
C TYR A 86 -1.49 13.35 1.60
N ARG A 87 -0.81 12.44 0.90
CA ARG A 87 -0.70 12.39 -0.55
C ARG A 87 -0.76 10.93 -0.93
N LEU A 88 -1.62 10.61 -1.90
CA LEU A 88 -1.55 9.33 -2.59
C LEU A 88 -0.18 9.22 -3.25
N SER A 89 0.39 8.02 -3.22
CA SER A 89 1.64 7.77 -3.93
C SER A 89 1.44 7.91 -5.45
N ASP A 90 2.51 8.23 -6.18
CA ASP A 90 2.48 8.27 -7.65
C ASP A 90 2.13 6.88 -8.22
N GLU A 91 2.56 5.83 -7.53
CA GLU A 91 2.28 4.44 -7.86
C GLU A 91 0.78 4.13 -7.74
N THR A 92 0.19 4.36 -6.57
CA THR A 92 -1.25 4.21 -6.32
C THR A 92 -2.06 4.98 -7.37
N THR A 93 -1.68 6.25 -7.60
CA THR A 93 -2.36 7.11 -8.58
C THR A 93 -2.27 6.56 -10.00
N SER A 94 -1.15 5.91 -10.38
CA SER A 94 -0.96 5.34 -11.71
C SER A 94 -1.75 4.06 -11.95
N GLN A 95 -2.04 3.31 -10.89
CA GLN A 95 -2.78 2.05 -10.94
C GLN A 95 -4.31 2.26 -10.88
N MET A 96 -4.76 3.34 -10.25
CA MET A 96 -6.18 3.64 -10.09
C MET A 96 -6.87 3.93 -11.44
N THR A 97 -8.00 3.24 -11.65
CA THR A 97 -8.97 3.51 -12.72
C THR A 97 -10.30 3.93 -12.10
N ASP A 98 -11.24 4.46 -12.90
CA ASP A 98 -12.56 4.91 -12.42
C ASP A 98 -13.36 3.82 -11.67
N ASP A 99 -13.10 2.55 -11.98
CA ASP A 99 -13.75 1.38 -11.37
C ASP A 99 -12.96 0.78 -10.20
N SER A 100 -11.82 1.38 -9.84
CA SER A 100 -10.96 0.85 -8.76
C SER A 100 -11.48 1.23 -7.38
N VAL A 101 -11.12 0.39 -6.40
CA VAL A 101 -11.22 0.71 -4.97
C VAL A 101 -9.83 0.67 -4.38
N LEU A 102 -9.46 1.74 -3.68
CA LEU A 102 -8.26 1.81 -2.88
C LEU A 102 -8.57 1.33 -1.47
N LEU A 103 -7.89 0.28 -1.01
CA LEU A 103 -7.83 -0.05 0.42
C LEU A 103 -6.64 0.67 1.03
N VAL A 104 -6.87 1.44 2.10
CA VAL A 104 -5.82 2.09 2.87
C VAL A 104 -5.73 1.38 4.21
N PHE A 105 -4.57 0.81 4.51
CA PHE A 105 -4.28 0.16 5.78
C PHE A 105 -3.55 1.14 6.70
N GLY A 106 -4.01 1.21 7.95
CA GLY A 106 -3.43 2.05 8.99
C GLY A 106 -2.92 1.24 10.17
N TYR A 107 -1.94 1.79 10.87
CA TYR A 107 -1.44 1.29 12.16
C TYR A 107 -1.11 2.48 13.07
N GLU A 108 -1.70 2.52 14.27
CA GLU A 108 -1.48 3.60 15.25
C GLU A 108 -1.73 5.03 14.68
N GLY A 109 -2.63 5.15 13.70
CA GLY A 109 -3.00 6.41 13.07
C GLY A 109 -2.14 6.85 11.88
N GLU A 110 -1.17 6.04 11.47
CA GLU A 110 -0.35 6.26 10.28
C GLU A 110 -0.75 5.29 9.16
N VAL A 111 -0.67 5.73 7.90
CA VAL A 111 -0.87 4.85 6.74
C VAL A 111 0.35 3.97 6.56
N VAL A 112 0.16 2.65 6.53
CA VAL A 112 1.23 1.66 6.40
C VAL A 112 1.26 0.98 5.04
N GLU A 113 0.10 0.82 4.38
CA GLU A 113 0.02 0.21 3.05
C GLU A 113 -1.22 0.70 2.27
N GLU A 114 -1.11 0.72 0.95
CA GLU A 114 -2.16 1.08 -0.01
C GLU A 114 -2.33 -0.04 -1.03
N LEU A 115 -3.55 -0.52 -1.24
CA LEU A 115 -3.85 -1.58 -2.21
C LEU A 115 -4.91 -1.11 -3.20
N VAL A 116 -4.57 -1.07 -4.49
CA VAL A 116 -5.52 -0.77 -5.55
C VAL A 116 -6.16 -2.07 -6.05
N ILE A 117 -7.44 -2.27 -5.74
CA ILE A 117 -8.25 -3.35 -6.32
C ILE A 117 -8.96 -2.81 -7.56
N SER A 118 -8.70 -3.41 -8.70
CA SER A 118 -9.27 -3.02 -10.00
C SER A 118 -9.85 -4.24 -10.73
N PRO A 119 -10.65 -4.03 -11.79
CA PRO A 119 -11.21 -5.12 -12.57
C PRO A 119 -10.13 -6.14 -12.99
N PRO A 120 -10.44 -7.44 -12.92
CA PRO A 120 -11.79 -8.00 -12.99
C PRO A 120 -12.44 -8.30 -11.62
N VAL A 121 -11.79 -7.91 -10.51
CA VAL A 121 -12.39 -7.94 -9.17
C VAL A 121 -12.94 -6.55 -8.85
N TRP A 122 -14.20 -6.48 -8.39
CA TRP A 122 -14.80 -5.22 -7.94
C TRP A 122 -15.10 -5.27 -6.45
N VAL A 123 -14.86 -4.18 -5.74
CA VAL A 123 -15.32 -4.02 -4.36
C VAL A 123 -16.51 -3.07 -4.34
N HIS A 124 -17.68 -3.60 -4.02
CA HIS A 124 -18.90 -2.83 -3.84
C HIS A 124 -19.02 -2.35 -2.39
N GLY A 125 -19.73 -1.24 -2.23
CA GLY A 125 -20.05 -0.72 -0.90
C GLY A 125 -18.86 -0.12 -0.17
N ALA A 126 -17.69 -0.01 -0.81
CA ALA A 126 -16.53 0.67 -0.27
C ALA A 126 -16.91 2.08 0.18
N LYS A 127 -16.81 2.29 1.49
CA LYS A 127 -17.06 3.56 2.17
C LYS A 127 -15.87 3.81 3.10
N PRO A 128 -15.55 5.08 3.36
CA PRO A 128 -14.47 5.47 4.24
C PRO A 128 -14.84 5.26 5.72
N ASP A 129 -15.26 4.05 6.08
CA ASP A 129 -15.49 3.61 7.44
C ASP A 129 -14.22 2.90 7.94
N PHE A 130 -13.82 3.16 9.18
CA PHE A 130 -12.70 2.46 9.81
C PHE A 130 -13.15 1.06 10.21
N LEU A 131 -12.63 0.04 9.52
CA LEU A 131 -12.84 -1.36 9.87
C LEU A 131 -11.62 -1.89 10.63
N GLY A 132 -11.86 -2.70 11.65
CA GLY A 132 -10.80 -3.27 12.47
C GLY A 132 -10.06 -4.45 11.82
N PRO A 133 -9.19 -5.14 12.58
CA PRO A 133 -8.41 -6.30 12.10
C PRO A 133 -9.25 -7.50 11.65
N ASP A 134 -10.54 -7.51 12.01
CA ASP A 134 -11.51 -8.53 11.59
C ASP A 134 -12.12 -8.26 10.21
N ALA A 135 -11.72 -7.17 9.54
CA ALA A 135 -12.22 -6.81 8.21
C ALA A 135 -12.10 -7.97 7.20
N THR A 136 -13.17 -8.14 6.43
CA THR A 136 -13.36 -9.23 5.48
C THR A 136 -13.76 -8.72 4.10
N LEU A 137 -13.31 -9.43 3.08
CA LEU A 137 -13.86 -9.36 1.73
C LEU A 137 -14.82 -10.54 1.53
N THR A 138 -16.09 -10.23 1.28
CA THR A 138 -17.14 -11.24 1.09
C THR A 138 -17.56 -11.30 -0.38
N VAL A 139 -17.59 -12.49 -0.98
CA VAL A 139 -18.10 -12.69 -2.34
C VAL A 139 -19.61 -12.44 -2.40
N ILE A 140 -20.05 -11.50 -3.24
CA ILE A 140 -21.47 -11.17 -3.42
C ILE A 140 -22.03 -11.57 -4.79
N SER A 141 -21.18 -11.89 -5.77
CA SER A 141 -21.61 -12.47 -7.05
C SER A 141 -22.17 -13.87 -6.89
N ASP A 142 -23.19 -14.23 -7.68
CA ASP A 142 -23.87 -15.53 -7.59
C ASP A 142 -23.03 -16.69 -8.13
N ASP A 143 -22.21 -16.45 -9.15
CA ASP A 143 -21.34 -17.44 -9.78
C ASP A 143 -19.86 -17.07 -9.57
N PRO A 144 -18.99 -18.04 -9.23
CA PRO A 144 -17.54 -17.85 -9.21
C PRO A 144 -17.02 -17.67 -10.64
N GLY A 145 -16.00 -16.83 -10.81
CA GLY A 145 -15.41 -16.56 -12.11
C GLY A 145 -14.48 -15.35 -12.09
N PRO A 146 -13.91 -14.99 -13.26
CA PRO A 146 -12.95 -13.88 -13.34
C PRO A 146 -13.59 -12.56 -12.94
N TYR A 147 -14.91 -12.43 -13.08
CA TYR A 147 -15.69 -11.24 -12.80
C TYR A 147 -16.45 -11.39 -11.49
N THR A 148 -15.78 -11.07 -10.39
CA THR A 148 -16.32 -11.28 -9.04
C THR A 148 -16.48 -9.95 -8.32
N ALA A 149 -17.65 -9.80 -7.70
CA ALA A 149 -17.97 -8.68 -6.85
C ALA A 149 -17.75 -9.08 -5.39
N LEU A 150 -17.03 -8.23 -4.66
CA LEU A 150 -16.75 -8.35 -3.24
C LEU A 150 -17.48 -7.24 -2.48
N GLU A 151 -17.78 -7.48 -1.23
CA GLU A 151 -18.19 -6.47 -0.25
C GLU A 151 -17.14 -6.43 0.86
N LEU A 152 -16.72 -5.22 1.24
CA LEU A 152 -15.84 -5.00 2.39
C LEU A 152 -16.68 -4.76 3.65
N SER A 153 -16.47 -5.57 4.69
CA SER A 153 -17.24 -5.53 5.95
C SER A 153 -16.41 -5.96 7.17
N GLU A 154 -16.91 -5.71 8.38
CA GLU A 154 -16.41 -6.27 9.65
C GLU A 154 -17.33 -7.40 10.16
#